data_AF-A0A5D0WLQ8-F1
#
_entry.id   AF-A0A5D0WLQ8-F1
#
_cell.length_a   1.000
_cell.length_b   1.000
_cell.length_c   1.000
_cell.angle_alpha   90.00
_cell.angle_beta   90.00
_cell.angle_gamma   90.00
#
_symmetry.space_group_name_H-M   'P 1'
#
loop_
_entity.id
_entity.type
_entity.pdbx_description
1 polymer ?
#
loop_
_entity_poly.entity_id
_entity_poly.type
_entity_poly.pdbx_seq_one_letter_code
_entity_poly.pdbx_strand_id
1 'polypeptide(L)'
;MLSRSGASPTLAPCWYTRRHVPAGARSRDADGVVTCTCRHCGRRIRSRERGQWDLAEGVDLDALQERSRTGHFCVVDTLDGMVIARYPIAMDADEAWIRTKMQEISAEYDVPASGGELQIRIVPGRRDSRLKH
;
A
#
# COMPACT_ATOMS: atom_id res chain seq x y z
N MET A 1 19.87 17.30 -31.44
CA MET A 1 19.59 16.74 -30.10
C MET A 1 20.10 17.74 -29.08
N LEU A 2 19.22 18.51 -28.42
CA LEU A 2 19.61 19.47 -27.40
C LEU A 2 19.52 18.79 -26.03
N SER A 3 20.67 18.35 -25.51
CA SER A 3 20.84 18.03 -24.11
C SER A 3 20.58 19.32 -23.31
N ARG A 4 19.41 19.44 -22.67
CA ARG A 4 19.10 20.59 -21.82
C ARG A 4 19.87 20.47 -20.52
N SER A 5 20.96 21.25 -20.45
CA SER A 5 21.73 21.51 -19.26
C SER A 5 20.85 22.03 -18.11
N GLY A 6 20.88 21.30 -16.98
CA GLY A 6 21.13 21.89 -15.66
C GLY A 6 20.15 22.93 -15.10
N ALA A 7 18.84 22.77 -15.26
CA ALA A 7 17.94 23.40 -14.28
C ALA A 7 18.10 22.63 -12.97
N SER A 8 18.57 23.31 -11.91
CA SER A 8 18.65 22.71 -10.58
C SER A 8 17.30 22.07 -10.25
N PRO A 9 17.21 20.74 -10.02
CA PRO A 9 15.94 20.03 -9.93
C PRO A 9 15.06 20.55 -8.79
N THR A 10 15.62 21.34 -7.87
CA THR A 10 15.00 21.97 -6.69
C THR A 10 14.16 23.21 -6.98
N LEU A 11 14.24 23.85 -8.16
CA LEU A 11 13.47 25.07 -8.50
C LEU A 11 12.48 24.88 -9.66
N ALA A 12 12.19 23.64 -10.06
CA ALA A 12 11.27 23.39 -11.16
C ALA A 12 9.82 23.78 -10.80
N PRO A 13 9.03 24.36 -11.72
CA PRO A 13 7.64 24.80 -11.46
C PRO A 13 6.71 23.73 -10.86
N CYS A 14 7.00 22.46 -11.14
CA CYS A 14 6.24 21.33 -10.60
C CYS A 14 6.33 21.21 -9.06
N TRP A 15 7.40 21.68 -8.43
CA TRP A 15 7.53 21.65 -6.97
C TRP A 15 6.62 22.66 -6.28
N TYR A 16 6.46 23.85 -6.88
CA TYR A 16 5.58 24.90 -6.36
C TYR A 16 4.11 24.56 -6.57
N THR A 17 3.77 24.06 -7.76
CA THR A 17 2.39 23.71 -8.11
C THR A 17 1.96 22.33 -7.60
N ARG A 18 2.91 21.51 -7.16
CA ARG A 18 2.75 20.08 -6.86
C ARG A 18 2.11 19.28 -8.01
N ARG A 19 2.29 19.74 -9.26
CA ARG A 19 1.74 19.10 -10.46
C ARG A 19 2.88 18.66 -11.36
N HIS A 20 3.12 17.36 -11.42
CA HIS A 20 4.07 16.78 -12.35
C HIS A 20 3.42 16.50 -13.71
N VAL A 21 4.17 16.70 -14.79
CA VAL A 21 3.69 16.54 -16.16
C VAL A 21 4.53 15.47 -16.85
N PRO A 22 3.93 14.37 -17.36
CA PRO A 22 4.68 13.31 -18.01
C PRO A 22 5.31 13.76 -19.33
N ALA A 23 6.54 13.32 -19.56
CA ALA A 23 7.28 13.49 -20.80
C ALA A 23 7.98 12.19 -21.22
N GLY A 24 7.92 11.90 -22.53
CA GLY A 24 8.61 10.77 -23.13
C GLY A 24 7.85 9.45 -23.02
N ALA A 25 8.60 8.35 -23.10
CA ALA A 25 8.06 7.00 -23.06
C ALA A 25 7.42 6.69 -21.70
N ARG A 26 6.37 5.88 -21.73
CA ARG A 26 5.64 5.40 -20.55
C ARG A 26 5.84 3.90 -20.44
N SER A 27 6.13 3.43 -19.23
CA SER A 27 6.17 2.00 -18.92
C SER A 27 5.05 1.67 -17.95
N ARG A 28 4.40 0.51 -18.13
CA ARG A 28 3.34 0.04 -17.24
C ARG A 28 3.85 -1.17 -16.48
N ASP A 29 3.70 -1.16 -15.16
CA ASP A 29 4.04 -2.31 -14.32
C ASP A 29 2.91 -3.34 -14.23
N ALA A 30 3.18 -4.45 -13.54
CA ALA A 30 2.23 -5.55 -13.35
C ALA A 30 0.97 -5.11 -12.58
N ASP A 31 1.09 -4.11 -11.71
CA ASP A 31 -0.02 -3.54 -10.93
C ASP A 31 -0.81 -2.49 -11.71
N GLY A 32 -0.49 -2.30 -13.00
CA GLY A 32 -1.17 -1.37 -13.90
C GLY A 32 -0.78 0.10 -13.72
N VAL A 33 0.20 0.39 -12.86
CA VAL A 33 0.73 1.74 -12.63
C VAL A 33 1.59 2.15 -13.80
N VAL A 34 1.38 3.37 -14.28
CA VAL A 34 2.15 3.91 -15.40
C VAL A 34 3.27 4.80 -14.85
N THR A 35 4.51 4.53 -15.24
CA THR A 35 5.69 5.31 -14.87
C THR A 35 6.24 6.09 -16.06
N CYS A 36 6.79 7.28 -15.79
CA CYS A 36 7.34 8.21 -16.77
C CYS A 36 8.35 9.16 -16.11
N THR A 37 8.90 10.13 -16.86
CA THR A 37 9.72 11.22 -16.32
C THR A 37 8.96 12.54 -16.36
N CYS A 38 9.16 13.40 -15.36
CA CYS A 38 8.55 14.72 -15.35
C CYS A 38 9.26 15.66 -16.32
N ARG A 39 8.48 16.35 -17.16
CA ARG A 39 8.97 17.38 -18.09
C ARG A 39 9.76 18.50 -17.42
N HIS A 40 9.43 18.83 -16.18
CA HIS A 40 9.94 20.01 -15.47
C HIS A 40 11.15 19.71 -14.61
N CYS A 41 11.09 18.66 -13.78
CA CYS A 41 12.18 18.32 -12.86
C CYS A 41 13.00 17.08 -13.28
N GLY A 42 12.61 16.38 -14.34
CA GLY A 42 13.29 15.17 -14.82
C GLY A 42 13.14 13.93 -13.94
N ARG A 43 12.58 14.05 -12.73
CA ARG A 43 12.39 12.92 -11.81
C ARG A 43 11.39 11.89 -12.34
N ARG A 44 11.53 10.65 -11.86
CA ARG A 44 10.55 9.60 -12.12
C ARG A 44 9.22 9.94 -11.45
N ILE A 45 8.15 9.78 -12.22
CA ILE A 45 6.78 10.00 -11.77
C ILE A 45 5.93 8.81 -12.15
N ARG A 46 4.84 8.59 -11.41
CA ARG A 46 3.90 7.50 -11.62
C ARG A 46 2.47 8.00 -11.62
N SER A 47 1.59 7.21 -12.22
CA SER A 47 0.16 7.49 -12.32
C SER A 47 -0.61 6.18 -12.19
N ARG A 48 -1.51 6.13 -11.20
CA ARG A 48 -2.48 5.02 -11.01
C ARG A 48 -3.80 5.31 -11.71
N GLU A 49 -4.21 6.58 -11.69
CA GLU A 49 -5.43 7.07 -12.34
C GLU A 49 -5.07 8.01 -13.50
N ARG A 50 -5.73 7.84 -14.64
CA ARG A 50 -5.46 8.59 -15.88
C ARG A 50 -5.65 10.10 -15.64
N GLY A 51 -4.57 10.81 -15.30
CA GLY A 51 -4.56 12.27 -15.18
C GLY A 51 -3.72 12.81 -14.04
N GLN A 52 -3.63 12.09 -12.92
CA GLN A 52 -2.84 12.49 -11.75
C GLN A 52 -1.45 11.82 -11.79
N TRP A 53 -0.41 12.60 -11.54
CA TRP A 53 0.99 12.15 -11.57
C TRP A 53 1.74 12.58 -10.32
N ASP A 54 2.27 11.61 -9.61
CA ASP A 54 3.01 11.80 -8.36
C ASP A 54 4.46 11.36 -8.54
N LEU A 55 5.33 11.79 -7.64
CA LEU A 55 6.71 11.30 -7.60
C LEU A 55 6.70 9.78 -7.42
N ALA A 56 7.50 9.09 -8.23
CA ALA A 56 7.70 7.65 -8.10
C ALA A 56 8.67 7.30 -6.97
N GLU A 57 9.42 8.29 -6.50
CA GLU A 57 10.30 8.19 -5.33
C GLU A 57 9.48 8.43 -4.06
N GLY A 58 9.71 7.62 -3.02
CA GLY A 58 9.06 7.77 -1.71
C GLY A 58 7.96 6.72 -1.43
N VAL A 59 7.28 6.90 -0.30
CA VAL A 59 6.20 6.00 0.14
C VAL A 59 4.95 6.25 -0.69
N ASP A 60 4.44 5.19 -1.32
CA ASP A 60 3.17 5.21 -2.03
C ASP A 60 2.02 5.11 -1.01
N LEU A 61 1.47 6.26 -0.62
CA LEU A 61 0.37 6.29 0.36
C LEU A 61 -0.90 5.64 -0.20
N ASP A 62 -1.15 5.74 -1.50
CA ASP A 62 -2.32 5.12 -2.13
C ASP A 62 -2.18 3.60 -2.20
N ALA A 63 -0.99 3.09 -2.57
CA ALA A 63 -0.72 1.65 -2.52
C ALA A 63 -0.73 1.12 -1.08
N LEU A 64 -0.19 1.89 -0.14
CA LEU A 64 -0.22 1.55 1.27
C LEU A 64 -1.66 1.52 1.78
N GLN A 65 -2.48 2.49 1.39
CA GLN A 65 -3.89 2.55 1.72
C GLN A 65 -4.63 1.36 1.10
N GLU A 66 -4.41 1.04 -0.17
CA GLU A 66 -5.04 -0.12 -0.82
C GLU A 66 -4.68 -1.43 -0.10
N ARG A 67 -3.40 -1.62 0.24
CA ARG A 67 -2.97 -2.78 1.04
C ARG A 67 -3.56 -2.80 2.45
N SER A 68 -3.87 -1.64 3.03
CA SER A 68 -4.54 -1.54 4.33
C SER A 68 -6.05 -1.82 4.27
N ARG A 69 -6.66 -1.86 3.07
CA ARG A 69 -8.07 -2.23 2.90
C ARG A 69 -8.31 -3.72 3.06
N THR A 70 -7.27 -4.54 2.92
CA THR A 70 -7.36 -5.98 3.15
C THR A 70 -7.49 -6.29 4.63
N GLY A 71 -8.42 -7.18 4.98
CA GLY A 71 -8.52 -7.69 6.35
C GLY A 71 -7.24 -8.40 6.76
N HIS A 72 -6.95 -8.44 8.06
CA HIS A 72 -5.76 -9.09 8.56
C HIS A 72 -5.98 -9.69 9.95
N PHE A 73 -5.25 -10.76 10.24
CA PHE A 73 -5.02 -11.22 11.61
C PHE A 73 -3.88 -10.40 12.23
N CYS A 74 -4.04 -10.04 13.48
CA CYS A 74 -3.00 -9.48 14.34
C CYS A 74 -2.75 -10.46 15.47
N VAL A 75 -1.49 -10.82 15.70
CA VAL A 75 -1.08 -11.37 17.00
C VAL A 75 -0.69 -10.17 17.86
N VAL A 76 -1.35 -10.04 19.00
CA VAL A 76 -1.22 -8.89 19.90
C VAL A 76 -0.73 -9.38 21.24
N ASP A 77 0.39 -8.81 21.69
CA ASP A 77 0.77 -8.84 23.09
C ASP A 77 -0.10 -7.83 23.84
N THR A 78 -0.89 -8.33 24.77
CA THR A 78 -1.85 -7.56 25.54
C THR A 78 -1.23 -6.91 26.77
N LEU A 79 -0.04 -7.36 27.23
CA LEU A 79 0.69 -6.69 28.30
C LEU A 79 1.23 -5.35 27.80
N ASP A 80 1.90 -5.37 26.66
CA ASP A 80 2.53 -4.18 26.08
C ASP A 80 1.65 -3.45 25.06
N GLY A 81 0.47 -4.03 24.73
CA GLY A 81 -0.44 -3.48 23.73
C GLY A 81 0.14 -3.46 22.32
N MET A 82 1.10 -4.33 22.03
CA MET A 82 1.88 -4.32 20.80
C MET A 82 1.42 -5.39 19.80
N VAL A 83 1.38 -5.03 18.52
CA VAL A 83 1.19 -6.03 17.45
C VAL A 83 2.54 -6.65 17.11
N ILE A 84 2.68 -7.96 17.36
CA ILE A 84 3.92 -8.69 17.11
C ILE A 84 3.96 -9.33 15.72
N ALA A 85 2.79 -9.61 15.13
CA ALA A 85 2.69 -10.16 13.79
C ALA A 85 1.39 -9.76 13.08
N ARG A 86 1.42 -9.68 11.75
CA ARG A 86 0.26 -9.41 10.90
C ARG A 86 0.21 -10.36 9.70
N TYR A 87 -0.96 -10.96 9.48
CA TYR A 87 -1.21 -11.86 8.37
C TYR A 87 -2.40 -11.37 7.53
N PRO A 88 -2.27 -11.19 6.21
CA PRO A 88 -3.39 -10.79 5.37
C PRO A 88 -4.46 -11.89 5.33
N ILE A 89 -5.72 -11.48 5.29
CA ILE A 89 -6.88 -12.33 5.02
C ILE A 89 -7.14 -12.30 3.51
N ALA A 90 -7.25 -13.49 2.90
CA ALA A 90 -7.56 -13.59 1.47
C ALA A 90 -8.92 -12.94 1.16
N MET A 91 -9.07 -12.36 -0.03
CA MET A 91 -10.30 -11.64 -0.40
C MET A 91 -11.54 -12.54 -0.44
N ASP A 92 -11.34 -13.82 -0.76
CA ASP A 92 -12.32 -14.89 -0.87
C ASP A 92 -12.31 -15.83 0.35
N ALA A 93 -11.61 -15.47 1.43
CA ALA A 93 -11.55 -16.26 2.65
C ALA A 93 -12.96 -16.51 3.21
N ASP A 94 -13.30 -17.78 3.37
CA ASP A 94 -14.49 -18.23 4.07
C ASP A 94 -14.21 -18.49 5.57
N GLU A 95 -15.26 -18.81 6.32
CA GLU A 95 -15.13 -19.07 7.76
C GLU A 95 -14.24 -20.28 8.06
N ALA A 96 -14.24 -21.30 7.19
CA ALA A 96 -13.40 -22.48 7.34
C ALA A 96 -11.92 -22.12 7.19
N TRP A 97 -11.57 -21.34 6.17
CA TRP A 97 -10.22 -20.84 5.95
C TRP A 97 -9.77 -19.97 7.12
N ILE A 98 -10.62 -19.05 7.60
CA ILE A 98 -10.31 -18.19 8.75
C ILE A 98 -10.00 -19.03 9.98
N ARG A 99 -10.82 -20.04 10.28
CA ARG A 99 -10.60 -20.95 11.41
C ARG A 99 -9.30 -21.73 11.29
N THR A 100 -9.01 -22.30 10.12
CA THR A 100 -7.76 -23.00 9.86
C THR A 100 -6.57 -22.06 10.07
N LYS A 101 -6.66 -20.85 9.53
CA LYS A 101 -5.57 -19.88 9.67
C LYS A 101 -5.35 -19.42 11.11
N MET A 102 -6.43 -19.28 11.88
CA MET A 102 -6.33 -19.01 13.32
C MET A 102 -5.63 -20.15 14.07
N GLN A 103 -5.94 -21.41 13.74
CA GLN A 103 -5.27 -22.56 14.37
C GLN A 103 -3.78 -22.61 14.05
N GLU A 104 -3.41 -22.34 12.80
CA GLU A 104 -2.00 -22.24 12.37
C GLU A 104 -1.25 -21.16 13.18
N ILE A 105 -1.81 -19.95 13.24
CA ILE A 105 -1.20 -18.83 13.98
C ILE A 105 -1.14 -19.13 15.48
N SER A 106 -2.19 -19.74 16.04
CA SER A 106 -2.21 -20.15 17.45
C SER A 106 -1.10 -21.14 17.77
N ALA A 107 -0.83 -22.10 16.88
CA ALA A 107 0.25 -23.07 17.05
C ALA A 107 1.64 -22.44 16.85
N GLU A 108 1.77 -21.48 15.94
CA GLU A 108 3.05 -20.79 15.67
C GLU A 108 3.50 -19.91 16.84
N TYR A 109 2.58 -19.24 17.52
CA TYR A 109 2.86 -18.28 18.61
C TYR A 109 2.48 -18.79 19.99
N ASP A 110 2.13 -20.08 20.13
CA ASP A 110 1.64 -20.69 21.37
C ASP A 110 0.51 -19.87 22.04
N VAL A 111 -0.44 -19.35 21.24
CA VAL A 111 -1.53 -18.52 21.74
C VAL A 111 -2.54 -19.40 22.50
N PRO A 112 -2.76 -19.17 23.80
CA PRO A 112 -3.65 -20.00 24.59
C PRO A 112 -5.12 -19.80 24.20
N ALA A 113 -5.88 -20.89 24.11
CA ALA A 113 -7.30 -20.87 23.75
C ALA A 113 -8.19 -20.18 24.80
N SER A 114 -7.76 -20.16 26.05
CA SER A 114 -8.51 -19.63 27.21
C SER A 114 -8.22 -18.16 27.53
N GLY A 115 -7.54 -17.44 26.63
CA GLY A 115 -7.08 -16.08 26.87
C GLY A 115 -5.78 -16.06 27.66
N GLY A 116 -4.87 -15.19 27.25
CA GLY A 116 -3.55 -15.00 27.84
C GLY A 116 -2.92 -13.70 27.34
N GLU A 117 -1.63 -13.56 27.59
CA GLU A 117 -0.84 -12.37 27.24
C GLU A 117 -0.82 -12.15 25.72
N LEU A 118 -0.74 -13.24 24.95
CA LEU A 118 -0.91 -13.19 23.50
C LEU A 118 -2.35 -13.45 23.09
N GLN A 119 -2.84 -12.68 22.12
CA GLN A 119 -4.17 -12.82 21.54
C GLN A 119 -4.15 -12.66 20.03
N ILE A 120 -4.94 -13.45 19.32
CA ILE A 120 -5.20 -13.24 17.90
C ILE A 120 -6.44 -12.35 17.76
N ARG A 121 -6.30 -11.22 17.07
CA ARG A 121 -7.39 -10.31 16.73
C ARG A 121 -7.59 -10.27 15.22
N ILE A 122 -8.84 -10.31 14.79
CA ILE A 122 -9.20 -10.15 13.39
C ILE A 122 -9.57 -8.67 13.17
N VAL A 123 -8.82 -8.01 12.29
CA VAL A 123 -9.15 -6.66 11.83
C VAL A 123 -9.81 -6.80 10.47
N PRO A 124 -11.13 -6.56 10.36
CA PRO A 124 -11.80 -6.65 9.08
C PRO A 124 -11.28 -5.54 8.15
N GLY A 125 -11.11 -5.90 6.88
CA GLY A 125 -10.79 -4.93 5.85
C GLY A 125 -11.96 -3.97 5.62
N ARG A 126 -11.69 -2.73 5.18
CA ARG A 126 -12.74 -1.88 4.64
C ARG A 126 -13.17 -2.47 3.29
N ARG A 127 -14.29 -3.21 3.28
CA ARG A 127 -15.03 -3.43 2.05
C ARG A 127 -15.56 -2.07 1.61
N ASP A 128 -15.02 -1.51 0.54
CA ASP A 128 -15.55 -0.28 -0.05
C ASP A 128 -16.94 -0.64 -0.59
N SER A 129 -17.99 -0.35 0.18
CA SER A 129 -19.39 -0.52 -0.19
C SER A 129 -19.78 0.50 -1.27
N ARG A 130 -19.06 0.53 -2.39
CA ARG A 130 -19.50 1.27 -3.58
C ARG A 130 -20.50 0.39 -4.34
N LEU A 131 -21.68 0.23 -3.74
CA LEU A 131 -22.90 -0.03 -4.50
C LEU A 131 -23.08 1.18 -5.43
N LYS A 132 -22.80 0.95 -6.71
CA LYS A 132 -23.13 1.90 -7.78
C LYS A 132 -24.65 2.01 -7.84
N HIS A 133 -25.18 3.21 -7.59
CA HIS A 133 -26.46 3.64 -8.12
C HIS A 133 -26.27 4.11 -9.56
#